data_AF-A0A5Q2N3Y7-F1
#
_entry.id   AF-A0A5Q2N3Y7-F1
#
_cell.length_a   1.000
_cell.length_b   1.000
_cell.length_c   1.000
_cell.angle_alpha   90.00
_cell.angle_beta   90.00
_cell.angle_gamma   90.00
#
_symmetry.space_group_name_H-M   'P 1'
#
loop_
_entity.id
_entity.type
_entity.pdbx_description
1 polymer ?
#
loop_
_entity_poly.entity_id
_entity_poly.type
_entity_poly.pdbx_seq_one_letter_code
_entity_poly.pdbx_strand_id
1 'polypeptide(L)'
;MISIAVPTYLSFAEKIKEKACRNNCFQLEKRYEADLLLENAQHSQDRFLNFLYDYGEDICPSGGQVMYLNGQVHCNAHPIEDVGGSDGESGGVPVL
;
A
#
# COMPACT_ATOMS: atom_id res chain seq x y z
N MET A 1 -15.04 -17.22 31.35
CA MET A 1 -13.82 -17.30 30.53
C MET A 1 -13.49 -15.89 30.07
N ILE A 2 -12.41 -15.31 30.57
CA ILE A 2 -11.94 -14.00 30.09
C ILE A 2 -11.10 -14.30 28.84
N SER A 3 -11.58 -13.89 27.67
CA SER A 3 -10.88 -14.09 26.40
C SER A 3 -9.62 -13.24 26.34
N ILE A 4 -8.48 -13.85 26.62
CA ILE A 4 -7.14 -13.25 26.50
C ILE A 4 -6.63 -13.26 25.05
N ALA A 5 -7.42 -13.78 24.09
CA ALA A 5 -7.06 -13.91 22.68
C ALA A 5 -7.35 -12.65 21.82
N VAL A 6 -8.01 -11.64 22.39
CA VAL A 6 -8.42 -10.43 21.66
C VAL A 6 -7.24 -9.54 21.21
N PRO A 7 -6.19 -9.30 22.02
CA PRO A 7 -5.12 -8.38 21.64
C PRO A 7 -4.30 -8.87 20.45
N THR A 8 -4.01 -10.18 20.39
CA THR A 8 -3.17 -10.77 19.34
C THR A 8 -3.85 -10.76 17.98
N TYR A 9 -5.19 -10.93 17.95
CA TYR A 9 -5.97 -10.85 16.71
C TYR A 9 -5.95 -9.44 16.11
N LEU A 10 -6.03 -8.40 16.96
CA LEU A 10 -5.99 -7.00 16.50
C LEU A 10 -4.66 -6.67 15.81
N SER A 11 -3.53 -7.02 16.43
CA SER A 11 -2.22 -6.79 15.83
C SER A 11 -2.01 -7.57 14.53
N PHE A 12 -2.57 -8.78 14.42
CA PHE A 12 -2.51 -9.55 13.18
C PHE A 12 -3.36 -8.92 12.08
N ALA A 13 -4.57 -8.46 12.42
CA ALA A 13 -5.44 -7.75 11.48
C ALA A 13 -4.78 -6.47 10.95
N GLU A 14 -4.10 -5.70 11.79
CA GLU A 14 -3.36 -4.50 11.39
C GLU A 14 -2.26 -4.84 10.37
N LYS A 15 -1.43 -5.86 10.63
CA LYS A 15 -0.39 -6.31 9.69
C LYS A 15 -0.96 -6.76 8.34
N ILE A 16 -2.13 -7.40 8.33
CA ILE A 16 -2.80 -7.77 7.07
C ILE A 16 -3.22 -6.52 6.30
N LYS A 17 -3.84 -5.54 6.97
CA LYS A 17 -4.25 -4.27 6.33
C LYS A 17 -3.06 -3.52 5.75
N GLU A 18 -1.94 -3.48 6.48
CA GLU A 18 -0.69 -2.87 6.04
C GLU A 18 -0.12 -3.56 4.79
N LYS A 19 -0.07 -4.90 4.79
CA LYS A 19 0.38 -5.68 3.63
C LYS A 19 -0.54 -5.50 2.42
N ALA A 20 -1.86 -5.51 2.63
CA ALA A 20 -2.83 -5.25 1.58
C ALA A 20 -2.68 -3.84 1.00
N CYS A 21 -2.54 -2.83 1.87
CA CYS A 21 -2.30 -1.45 1.46
C CYS A 21 -1.04 -1.34 0.60
N ARG A 22 0.08 -1.95 1.00
CA ARG A 22 1.32 -1.94 0.20
C ARG A 22 1.13 -2.53 -1.19
N ASN A 23 0.49 -3.69 -1.27
CA ASN A 23 0.21 -4.32 -2.56
C ASN A 23 -0.72 -3.45 -3.43
N ASN A 24 -1.76 -2.87 -2.84
CA ASN A 24 -2.70 -2.02 -3.56
C ASN A 24 -2.03 -0.74 -4.07
N CYS A 25 -1.19 -0.09 -3.25
CA CYS A 25 -0.39 1.07 -3.66
C CYS A 25 0.52 0.72 -4.86
N PHE A 26 1.25 -0.39 -4.79
CA PHE A 26 2.10 -0.84 -5.89
C PHE A 26 1.32 -1.09 -7.19
N GLN A 27 0.16 -1.74 -7.10
CA GLN A 27 -0.68 -1.99 -8.27
C GLN A 27 -1.28 -0.70 -8.84
N LEU A 28 -1.66 0.24 -7.98
CA LEU A 28 -2.18 1.55 -8.38
C LEU A 28 -1.10 2.39 -9.07
N GLU A 29 0.12 2.38 -8.54
CA GLU A 29 1.30 3.01 -9.15
C GLU A 29 1.51 2.50 -10.56
N LYS A 30 1.58 1.18 -10.75
CA LYS A 30 1.84 0.57 -12.06
C LYS A 30 0.73 0.88 -13.07
N ARG A 31 -0.52 0.96 -12.62
CA ARG A 31 -1.64 1.40 -13.47
C ARG A 31 -1.53 2.87 -13.85
N TYR A 32 -1.20 3.73 -12.90
CA TYR A 32 -1.05 5.16 -13.14
C TYR A 32 0.13 5.47 -14.06
N GLU A 33 1.27 4.79 -13.88
CA GLU A 33 2.42 4.87 -14.78
C GLU A 33 2.04 4.43 -16.21
N ALA A 34 1.26 3.34 -16.34
CA ALA A 34 0.77 2.89 -17.64
C ALA A 34 -0.18 3.91 -18.29
N ASP A 35 -1.09 4.52 -17.53
CA ASP A 35 -1.97 5.60 -17.99
C ASP A 35 -1.17 6.78 -18.54
N LEU A 36 -0.17 7.25 -17.78
CA LEU A 36 0.73 8.32 -18.21
C LEU A 36 1.44 8.00 -19.53
N LEU A 37 1.92 6.76 -19.70
CA LEU A 37 2.58 6.32 -20.93
C LEU A 37 1.61 6.24 -22.11
N LEU A 38 0.42 5.68 -21.89
CA LEU A 38 -0.60 5.52 -22.95
C LEU A 38 -1.11 6.87 -23.44
N GLU A 39 -1.28 7.83 -22.54
CA GLU A 39 -1.72 9.18 -22.89
C GLU A 39 -0.57 10.13 -23.28
N ASN A 40 0.68 9.65 -23.25
CA ASN A 40 1.89 10.47 -23.43
C ASN A 40 1.86 11.74 -22.56
N ALA A 41 1.44 11.56 -21.30
CA ALA A 41 1.22 12.63 -20.33
C ALA A 41 2.27 12.62 -19.23
N GLN A 42 2.43 13.76 -18.57
CA GLN A 42 3.23 13.87 -17.35
C GLN A 42 2.34 13.83 -16.12
N HIS A 43 2.90 13.39 -14.99
CA HIS A 43 2.21 13.46 -13.72
C HIS A 43 1.91 14.92 -13.35
N SER A 44 0.68 15.15 -12.89
CA SER A 44 0.28 16.32 -12.11
C SER A 44 -0.61 15.86 -10.95
N GLN A 45 -0.71 16.68 -9.91
CA GLN A 45 -1.54 16.35 -8.75
C GLN A 45 -3.01 16.22 -9.15
N ASP A 46 -3.55 17.14 -9.96
CA ASP A 46 -4.94 17.10 -10.42
C ASP A 46 -5.24 15.85 -11.26
N ARG A 47 -4.29 15.45 -12.12
CA ARG A 47 -4.44 14.21 -12.90
C ARG A 47 -4.48 12.99 -12.00
N PHE A 48 -3.59 12.91 -11.01
CA PHE A 48 -3.60 11.80 -10.07
C PHE A 48 -4.89 11.78 -9.24
N LEU A 49 -5.40 12.93 -8.79
CA LEU A 49 -6.68 13.02 -8.09
C LEU A 49 -7.85 12.54 -8.95
N ASN A 50 -7.90 12.92 -10.24
CA ASN A 50 -8.91 12.41 -11.17
C ASN A 50 -8.78 10.91 -11.37
N PHE A 51 -7.56 10.39 -11.51
CA PHE A 51 -7.31 8.96 -11.62
C PHE A 51 -7.77 8.19 -10.36
N LEU A 52 -7.59 8.77 -9.17
CA LEU A 52 -8.09 8.19 -7.93
C LEU A 52 -9.62 8.14 -7.84
N TYR A 53 -10.33 9.04 -8.53
CA TYR A 53 -11.79 8.98 -8.56
C TYR A 53 -12.28 7.68 -9.20
N ASP A 54 -11.57 7.20 -10.23
CA ASP A 54 -11.95 5.99 -10.97
C ASP A 54 -11.32 4.70 -10.41
N TYR A 55 -10.12 4.80 -9.84
CA TYR A 55 -9.31 3.62 -9.46
C TYR A 55 -8.83 3.61 -8.00
N GLY A 56 -9.15 4.64 -7.23
CA GLY A 56 -8.63 4.86 -5.87
C GLY A 56 -9.48 4.28 -4.74
N GLU A 57 -10.54 3.54 -5.03
CA GLU A 57 -11.37 2.88 -4.02
C GLU A 57 -10.62 1.73 -3.34
N ASP A 58 -10.82 1.56 -2.03
CA ASP A 58 -10.30 0.46 -1.20
C ASP A 58 -8.78 0.23 -1.26
N ILE A 59 -8.01 1.24 -1.64
CA ILE A 59 -6.54 1.14 -1.69
C ILE A 59 -5.97 0.91 -0.29
N CYS A 60 -6.43 1.67 0.70
CA CYS A 60 -6.03 1.50 2.09
C CYS A 60 -7.20 0.97 2.94
N PRO A 61 -7.15 -0.30 3.40
CA PRO A 61 -8.16 -0.87 4.28
C PRO A 61 -8.28 -0.20 5.66
N SER A 62 -7.34 0.68 5.99
CA SER A 62 -7.35 1.50 7.20
C SER A 62 -7.91 2.91 6.96
N GLY A 63 -8.36 3.23 5.75
CA GLY A 63 -8.87 4.56 5.38
C GLY A 63 -7.78 5.62 5.17
N GLY A 64 -6.53 5.19 4.97
CA GLY A 64 -5.42 6.09 4.65
C GLY A 64 -5.56 6.72 3.27
N GLN A 65 -5.07 7.94 3.14
CA GLN A 65 -5.02 8.66 1.88
C GLN A 65 -3.75 8.29 1.11
N VAL A 66 -3.87 8.21 -0.21
CA VAL A 66 -2.74 7.93 -1.10
C VAL A 66 -2.33 9.14 -1.92
N MET A 67 -1.04 9.25 -2.20
CA MET A 67 -0.42 10.35 -2.93
C MET A 67 0.69 9.83 -3.83
N TYR A 68 0.86 10.44 -5.00
CA TYR A 68 1.94 10.10 -5.92
C TYR A 68 3.12 11.05 -5.72
N LEU A 69 4.24 10.54 -5.22
CA LEU A 69 5.43 11.32 -4.91
C LEU A 69 6.65 10.60 -5.49
N ASN A 70 7.52 11.34 -6.18
CA ASN A 70 8.79 10.82 -6.72
C ASN A 70 8.65 9.53 -7.56
N GLY A 71 7.54 9.39 -8.30
CA GLY A 71 7.29 8.21 -9.13
C GLY A 71 6.65 7.02 -8.40
N GLN A 72 6.24 7.19 -7.14
CA GLN A 72 5.65 6.12 -6.34
C GLN A 72 4.33 6.54 -5.68
N VAL A 73 3.45 5.57 -5.47
CA VAL A 73 2.22 5.77 -4.67
C VAL A 73 2.53 5.50 -3.19
N HIS A 74 2.39 6.54 -2.37
CA HIS A 74 2.55 6.49 -0.92
C HIS A 74 1.19 6.52 -0.22
N CYS A 75 1.06 5.76 0.87
CA CYS A 75 -0.07 5.86 1.79
C CYS A 75 0.39 6.57 3.06
N ASN A 76 -0.39 7.57 3.52
CA ASN A 76 -0.05 8.31 4.74
C ASN A 76 -0.18 7.49 6.03
N ALA A 77 -0.99 6.42 6.02
CA ALA A 77 -1.21 5.55 7.17
C ALA A 77 -0.17 4.43 7.28
N HIS A 78 0.47 4.06 6.16
CA HIS A 78 1.46 2.98 6.09
C HIS A 78 2.66 3.46 5.27
N PRO A 79 3.56 4.26 5.87
CA PRO A 79 4.75 4.75 5.18
C PRO A 79 5.61 3.56 4.74
N ILE A 80 6.19 3.68 3.54
CA ILE A 80 7.20 2.74 3.08
C ILE A 80 8.47 3.09 3.84
N GLU A 81 8.92 2.20 4.71
CA GLU A 81 10.25 2.32 5.31
C GLU A 81 11.26 2.07 4.18
N ASP A 82 12.05 3.10 3.82
CA ASP A 82 13.19 2.92 2.93
C ASP A 82 14.08 1.84 3.54
N VAL A 83 14.21 0.72 2.85
CA VAL A 83 15.01 -0.44 3.31
C VAL A 83 16.49 -0.06 3.20
N GLY A 84 16.95 0.70 4.18
CA GLY A 84 18.33 1.03 4.48
C GLY A 84 18.76 0.36 5.78
N GLY A 85 18.92 -0.97 5.76
CA GLY A 85 19.81 -1.71 6.66
C GLY A 85 19.29 -2.13 8.05
N SER A 86 19.45 -3.44 8.30
CA SER A 86 19.58 -4.19 9.57
C SER A 86 18.36 -4.93 10.15
N ASP A 87 18.44 -6.25 9.94
CA ASP A 87 18.20 -7.38 10.85
C ASP A 87 16.80 -7.80 11.33
N GLY A 88 16.51 -9.08 11.04
CA GLY A 88 15.89 -9.99 12.02
C GLY A 88 14.84 -10.95 11.48
N GLU A 89 15.24 -12.21 11.21
CA GLU A 89 14.52 -13.51 11.35
C GLU A 89 12.96 -13.49 11.43
N SER A 90 12.17 -14.32 10.76
CA SER A 90 12.24 -15.76 10.49
C SER A 90 11.00 -16.15 9.66
N GLY A 91 11.10 -17.18 8.82
CA GLY A 91 9.91 -17.83 8.29
C GLY A 91 10.09 -18.49 6.92
N GLY A 92 11.02 -19.43 6.81
CA GLY A 92 11.09 -20.33 5.66
C GLY A 92 9.78 -21.14 5.54
N VAL A 93 9.20 -21.17 4.34
CA VAL A 93 8.19 -22.16 3.96
C VAL A 93 8.88 -23.23 3.10
N PRO A 94 8.70 -24.54 3.38
CA PRO A 94 9.20 -25.58 2.50
C PRO A 94 8.36 -25.57 1.22
N VAL A 95 9.04 -25.63 0.08
CA VAL A 95 8.40 -25.89 -1.22
C VAL A 95 8.09 -27.39 -1.26
N LEU A 96 6.83 -27.73 -1.55
CA LEU A 96 6.37 -29.11 -1.77
C LEU A 96 6.98 -29.70 -3.05
#